data_AF-A0A953XJH1-F1
#
_entry.id   AF-A0A953XJH1-F1
#
_cell.length_a   1.000
_cell.length_b   1.000
_cell.length_c   1.000
_cell.angle_alpha   90.00
_cell.angle_beta   90.00
_cell.angle_gamma   90.00
#
_symmetry.space_group_name_H-M   'P 1'
#
loop_
_entity.id
_entity.type
_entity.pdbx_description
1 polymer ?
#
loop_
_entity_poly.entity_id
_entity_poly.type
_entity_poly.pdbx_seq_one_letter_code
_entity_poly.pdbx_strand_id
1 'polypeptide(L)'
;MTNQIEQIDEWEVRDLEDDSTYKIEVEKCSELGNKSQPGIRIKYYIGGSRYYCIYEPHSGEKLVYDAKKEGGTLVRRDKSWLKHDDLWLRNSLIVDGDKLKARVEVKVRSKDEPVVKDYELPFSF
;
A
#
# COMPACT_ATOMS: atom_id res chain seq x y z
N MET A 1 -2.29 8.48 -25.84
CA MET A 1 -1.85 9.14 -24.60
C MET A 1 -0.95 8.16 -23.87
N THR A 2 0.10 8.64 -23.21
CA THR A 2 1.07 7.80 -22.49
C THR A 2 0.73 7.82 -21.01
N ASN A 3 0.74 6.66 -20.35
CA ASN A 3 0.54 6.56 -18.90
C ASN A 3 1.51 7.49 -18.15
N GLN A 4 0.97 8.42 -17.36
CA GLN A 4 1.74 9.32 -16.52
C GLN A 4 1.94 8.66 -15.16
N ILE A 5 3.20 8.42 -14.80
CA ILE A 5 3.59 7.85 -13.52
C ILE A 5 4.31 8.94 -12.73
N GLU A 6 3.76 9.29 -11.58
CA GLU A 6 4.31 10.27 -10.65
C GLU A 6 4.70 9.54 -9.36
N GLN A 7 5.96 9.62 -8.96
CA GLN A 7 6.40 9.13 -7.66
C GLN A 7 5.99 10.15 -6.60
N ILE A 8 5.06 9.77 -5.72
CA ILE A 8 4.51 10.67 -4.69
C ILE A 8 5.26 10.57 -3.37
N ASP A 9 5.91 9.44 -3.10
CA ASP A 9 6.71 9.24 -1.89
C ASP A 9 7.71 8.11 -2.08
N GLU A 10 8.81 8.19 -1.35
CA GLU A 10 9.83 7.16 -1.28
C GLU A 10 10.46 7.19 0.11
N TRP A 11 10.55 6.04 0.74
CA TRP A 11 11.13 5.92 2.07
C TRP A 11 11.63 4.51 2.33
N GLU A 12 12.46 4.40 3.37
CA GLU A 12 13.16 3.17 3.70
C GLU A 12 13.01 2.85 5.18
N VAL A 13 12.98 1.54 5.48
CA VAL A 13 13.05 1.02 6.84
C VAL A 13 14.27 0.13 6.93
N ARG A 14 15.21 0.51 7.80
CA ARG A 14 16.39 -0.28 8.14
C ARG A 14 16.10 -1.15 9.36
N ASP A 15 16.40 -2.43 9.26
CA ASP A 15 16.50 -3.37 10.37
C ASP A 15 17.93 -3.40 10.88
N LEU A 16 18.13 -3.13 12.18
CA LEU A 16 19.46 -3.10 12.79
C LEU A 16 19.97 -4.49 13.19
N GLU A 17 19.10 -5.50 13.18
CA GLU A 17 19.46 -6.88 13.56
C GLU A 17 20.38 -7.55 12.52
N ASP A 18 20.15 -7.28 11.23
CA ASP A 18 20.94 -7.86 10.13
C ASP A 18 21.39 -6.82 9.08
N ASP A 19 21.22 -5.55 9.40
CA ASP A 19 21.52 -4.40 8.54
C ASP A 19 20.74 -4.34 7.22
N SER A 20 19.64 -5.08 7.12
CA SER A 20 18.76 -5.05 5.94
C SER A 20 18.05 -3.71 5.82
N THR A 21 17.91 -3.22 4.58
CA THR A 21 17.11 -2.04 4.28
C THR A 21 15.99 -2.40 3.31
N TYR A 22 14.77 -2.07 3.69
CA TYR A 22 13.57 -2.28 2.89
C TYR A 22 13.13 -0.94 2.31
N LYS A 23 13.08 -0.85 0.98
CA LYS A 23 12.66 0.36 0.27
C LYS A 23 11.19 0.27 -0.14
N ILE A 24 10.46 1.35 0.06
CA ILE A 24 9.07 1.50 -0.31
C ILE A 24 8.95 2.72 -1.23
N GLU A 25 8.38 2.50 -2.41
CA GLU A 25 8.08 3.56 -3.38
C GLU A 25 6.57 3.61 -3.59
N VAL A 26 6.02 4.81 -3.61
CA VAL A 26 4.59 5.02 -3.87
C VAL A 26 4.44 5.87 -5.12
N GLU A 27 3.69 5.31 -6.07
CA GLU A 27 3.46 5.93 -7.37
C GLU A 27 1.97 6.16 -7.58
N LYS A 28 1.64 7.34 -8.08
CA LYS A 28 0.35 7.65 -8.67
C LYS A 28 0.45 7.41 -10.16
N CYS A 29 -0.48 6.64 -10.72
CA CYS A 29 -0.52 6.32 -12.14
C CYS A 29 -1.83 6.85 -12.74
N SER A 30 -1.77 7.47 -13.93
CA SER A 30 -2.97 7.91 -14.64
C SER A 30 -3.73 6.75 -15.26
N GLU A 31 -3.03 5.67 -15.60
CA GLU A 31 -3.61 4.43 -16.13
C GLU A 31 -3.06 3.22 -15.35
N LEU A 32 -3.90 2.59 -14.53
CA LEU A 32 -3.52 1.45 -13.70
C LEU A 32 -4.59 0.35 -13.72
N GLY A 33 -4.10 -0.90 -13.81
CA GLY A 33 -4.90 -2.13 -13.79
C GLY A 33 -5.81 -2.31 -15.01
N ASN A 34 -6.82 -3.17 -14.88
CA ASN A 34 -7.52 -3.73 -16.04
C ASN A 34 -8.38 -2.71 -16.80
N LYS A 35 -8.82 -1.65 -16.13
CA LYS A 35 -9.65 -0.59 -16.73
C LYS A 35 -8.85 0.65 -17.13
N SER A 36 -7.51 0.62 -16.99
CA SER A 36 -6.62 1.76 -17.26
C SER A 36 -7.12 3.06 -16.62
N GLN A 37 -7.51 3.00 -15.34
CA GLN A 37 -8.01 4.14 -14.60
C GLN A 37 -6.96 4.70 -13.64
N PRO A 38 -7.09 5.97 -13.19
CA PRO A 38 -6.19 6.52 -12.19
C PRO A 38 -6.15 5.67 -10.91
N GLY A 39 -4.95 5.44 -10.39
CA GLY A 39 -4.75 4.62 -9.20
C GLY A 39 -3.40 4.84 -8.52
N ILE A 40 -3.17 4.13 -7.42
CA ILE A 40 -1.89 4.12 -6.70
C ILE A 40 -1.27 2.73 -6.75
N ARG A 41 0.04 2.69 -7.00
CA ARG A 41 0.87 1.50 -6.92
C ARG A 41 1.93 1.71 -5.84
N ILE A 42 1.94 0.84 -4.84
CA ILE A 42 2.99 0.77 -3.84
C ILE A 42 3.92 -0.37 -4.22
N LYS A 43 5.21 -0.07 -4.30
CA LYS A 43 6.29 -1.03 -4.58
C LYS A 43 7.09 -1.27 -3.32
N TYR A 44 7.40 -2.53 -3.06
CA TYR A 44 8.25 -2.95 -1.97
C TYR A 44 9.47 -3.68 -2.53
N TYR A 45 10.65 -3.23 -2.15
CA TYR A 45 11.92 -3.86 -2.52
C TYR A 45 12.47 -4.58 -1.29
N ILE A 46 12.33 -5.90 -1.28
CA ILE A 46 12.59 -6.76 -0.12
C ILE A 46 13.46 -7.92 -0.60
N GLY A 47 14.66 -8.08 -0.03
CA GLY A 47 15.54 -9.22 -0.31
C GLY A 47 15.86 -9.42 -1.80
N GLY A 48 16.00 -8.32 -2.56
CA GLY A 48 16.22 -8.35 -4.02
C GLY A 48 14.97 -8.62 -4.87
N SER A 49 13.82 -8.91 -4.26
CA SER A 49 12.54 -9.11 -4.92
C SER A 49 11.67 -7.85 -4.89
N ARG A 50 10.75 -7.73 -5.85
CA ARG A 50 9.79 -6.63 -5.95
C ARG A 50 8.37 -7.12 -5.74
N TYR A 51 7.68 -6.53 -4.77
CA TYR A 51 6.27 -6.79 -4.50
C TYR A 51 5.43 -5.54 -4.78
N TYR A 52 4.21 -5.74 -5.25
CA TYR A 52 3.32 -4.65 -5.65
C TYR A 52 1.96 -4.75 -4.96
N CYS A 53 1.51 -3.64 -4.38
CA CYS A 53 0.12 -3.44 -3.96
C CYS A 53 -0.51 -2.36 -4.83
N ILE A 54 -1.59 -2.68 -5.53
CA ILE A 54 -2.25 -1.79 -6.48
C ILE A 54 -3.64 -1.45 -5.95
N TYR A 55 -3.94 -0.16 -5.83
CA TYR A 55 -5.26 0.37 -5.55
C TYR A 55 -5.79 1.01 -6.84
N GLU A 56 -6.83 0.40 -7.40
CA GLU A 56 -7.48 0.85 -8.64
C GLU A 56 -9.02 0.83 -8.49
N PRO A 57 -9.77 1.63 -9.25
CA PRO A 57 -11.22 1.69 -9.14
C PRO A 57 -11.93 0.35 -9.39
N HIS A 58 -11.43 -0.45 -10.34
CA HIS A 58 -12.09 -1.71 -10.73
C HIS A 58 -12.22 -2.70 -9.57
N SER A 59 -11.15 -2.84 -8.79
CA SER A 59 -11.13 -3.66 -7.58
C SER A 59 -11.63 -2.86 -6.36
N GLY A 60 -11.58 -1.53 -6.44
CA GLY A 60 -11.87 -0.60 -5.35
C GLY A 60 -13.31 -0.67 -4.86
N GLU A 61 -14.32 -0.80 -5.73
CA GLU A 61 -15.73 -0.86 -5.30
C GLU A 61 -15.98 -2.00 -4.30
N LYS A 62 -15.49 -3.20 -4.62
CA LYS A 62 -15.62 -4.37 -3.74
C LYS A 62 -14.84 -4.16 -2.43
N LEU A 63 -13.61 -3.65 -2.53
CA LEU A 63 -12.80 -3.38 -1.34
C LEU A 63 -13.45 -2.34 -0.43
N VAL A 64 -14.08 -1.29 -0.98
CA VAL A 64 -14.80 -0.27 -0.21
C VAL A 64 -16.04 -0.87 0.45
N TYR A 65 -16.78 -1.71 -0.25
CA TYR A 65 -17.92 -2.42 0.31
C TYR A 65 -17.51 -3.30 1.50
N ASP A 66 -16.45 -4.08 1.34
CA ASP A 66 -15.92 -4.94 2.41
C ASP A 66 -15.35 -4.10 3.57
N ALA A 67 -14.66 -2.98 3.28
CA ALA A 67 -14.18 -2.04 4.30
C ALA A 67 -15.31 -1.41 5.11
N LYS A 68 -16.40 -0.97 4.45
CA LYS A 68 -17.58 -0.42 5.14
C LYS A 68 -18.23 -1.46 6.06
N LYS A 69 -18.21 -2.75 5.69
CA LYS A 69 -18.66 -3.85 6.56
C LYS A 69 -17.76 -4.07 7.78
N GLU A 70 -16.45 -3.85 7.63
CA GLU A 70 -15.46 -3.96 8.70
C GLU A 70 -15.30 -2.67 9.53
N GLY A 71 -16.23 -1.71 9.40
CA GLY A 71 -16.21 -0.47 10.18
C GLY A 71 -15.29 0.63 9.60
N GLY A 72 -14.99 0.57 8.31
CA GLY A 72 -14.27 1.60 7.56
C GLY A 72 -12.80 1.30 7.30
N THR A 73 -12.25 0.18 7.77
CA THR A 73 -10.87 -0.24 7.46
C THR A 73 -10.83 -1.70 7.03
N LEU A 74 -10.29 -1.97 5.85
CA LEU A 74 -10.09 -3.33 5.33
C LEU A 74 -8.61 -3.63 5.18
N VAL A 75 -8.15 -4.72 5.78
CA VAL A 75 -6.78 -5.22 5.57
C VAL A 75 -6.72 -6.04 4.30
N ARG A 76 -5.81 -5.68 3.39
CA ARG A 76 -5.52 -6.44 2.17
C ARG A 76 -4.57 -7.59 2.47
N ARG A 77 -5.11 -8.65 3.09
CA ARG A 77 -4.33 -9.81 3.55
C ARG A 77 -3.54 -10.48 2.41
N ASP A 78 -4.07 -10.49 1.19
CA ASP A 78 -3.42 -11.03 -0.01
C ASP A 78 -2.22 -10.20 -0.49
N LYS A 79 -2.14 -8.93 -0.07
CA LYS A 79 -1.06 -7.98 -0.36
C LYS A 79 -0.28 -7.59 0.89
N SER A 80 -0.42 -8.34 1.97
CA SER A 80 0.24 -8.06 3.25
C SER A 80 1.08 -9.25 3.69
N TRP A 81 2.23 -8.99 4.29
CA TRP A 81 3.02 -9.97 5.02
C TRP A 81 2.82 -9.79 6.51
N LEU A 82 1.79 -10.46 7.05
CA LEU A 82 1.38 -10.32 8.45
C LEU A 82 2.04 -11.34 9.39
N LYS A 83 2.72 -12.35 8.85
CA LYS A 83 3.28 -13.50 9.60
C LYS A 83 4.74 -13.75 9.22
N HIS A 84 5.55 -12.72 9.38
CA HIS A 84 6.99 -12.80 9.15
C HIS A 84 7.69 -12.11 10.32
N ASP A 85 8.62 -12.83 10.95
CA ASP A 85 9.29 -12.40 12.17
C ASP A 85 10.31 -11.28 11.87
N ASP A 86 10.87 -11.28 10.67
CA ASP A 86 11.83 -10.31 10.15
C ASP A 86 11.16 -9.02 9.67
N LEU A 87 10.11 -9.15 8.87
CA LEU A 87 9.42 -8.05 8.23
C LEU A 87 7.91 -8.21 8.29
N TRP A 88 7.25 -7.28 8.97
CA TRP A 88 5.81 -7.17 8.97
C TRP A 88 5.37 -6.02 8.06
N LEU A 89 4.52 -6.33 7.10
CA LEU A 89 4.02 -5.39 6.10
C LEU A 89 2.51 -5.51 5.99
N ARG A 90 1.80 -4.43 6.26
CA ARG A 90 0.33 -4.38 6.21
C ARG A 90 -0.13 -3.28 5.27
N ASN A 91 -0.91 -3.70 4.28
CA ASN A 91 -1.63 -2.81 3.38
C ASN A 91 -3.09 -2.80 3.79
N SER A 92 -3.66 -1.62 4.03
CA SER A 92 -5.07 -1.46 4.34
C SER A 92 -5.73 -0.45 3.40
N LEU A 93 -7.02 -0.62 3.15
CA LEU A 93 -7.89 0.40 2.56
C LEU A 93 -8.68 1.04 3.70
N ILE A 94 -8.65 2.36 3.79
CA ILE A 94 -9.44 3.14 4.75
C ILE A 94 -10.50 3.91 3.98
N VAL A 95 -11.73 3.83 4.49
CA VAL A 95 -12.90 4.56 4.02
C VAL A 95 -13.27 5.57 5.10
N ASP A 96 -13.12 6.85 4.77
CA ASP A 96 -13.35 7.98 5.65
C ASP A 96 -14.36 8.92 4.97
N GLY A 97 -15.65 8.61 5.16
CA GLY A 97 -16.74 9.23 4.38
C GLY A 97 -16.59 8.91 2.89
N ASP A 98 -16.43 9.97 2.08
CA ASP A 98 -16.24 9.88 0.62
C ASP A 98 -14.75 9.78 0.23
N LYS A 99 -13.84 9.89 1.19
CA LYS A 99 -12.39 9.80 0.96
C LYS A 99 -11.90 8.39 1.16
N LEU A 100 -11.04 7.95 0.24
CA LEU A 100 -10.36 6.66 0.32
C LEU A 100 -8.86 6.87 0.53
N LYS A 101 -8.27 6.09 1.43
CA LYS A 101 -6.83 6.12 1.70
C LYS A 101 -6.23 4.71 1.63
N ALA A 102 -5.07 4.59 1.00
CA ALA A 102 -4.19 3.44 1.18
C ALA A 102 -3.31 3.67 2.40
N ARG A 103 -3.43 2.82 3.41
CA ARG A 103 -2.53 2.81 4.57
C ARG A 103 -1.47 1.74 4.37
N VAL A 104 -0.21 2.15 4.49
CA VAL A 104 0.97 1.30 4.45
C VAL A 104 1.60 1.30 5.82
N GLU A 105 1.74 0.12 6.41
CA GLU A 105 2.39 -0.07 7.71
C GLU A 105 3.54 -1.06 7.51
N VAL A 106 4.75 -0.66 7.90
CA VAL A 106 5.95 -1.50 7.80
C VAL A 106 6.66 -1.51 9.15
N LYS A 107 6.92 -2.71 9.66
CA LYS A 107 7.66 -2.95 10.90
C LYS A 107 8.76 -3.96 10.65
N VAL A 108 9.91 -3.69 11.24
CA VAL A 108 11.08 -4.58 11.27
C VAL A 108 11.35 -5.00 12.72
N ARG A 109 12.16 -6.04 12.91
CA ARG A 109 12.50 -6.57 14.25
C ARG A 109 13.07 -5.51 15.18
N SER A 110 14.02 -4.71 14.69
CA SER A 110 14.70 -3.70 15.50
C SER A 110 13.84 -2.49 15.87
N LYS A 111 12.53 -2.47 15.54
CA LYS A 111 11.63 -1.36 15.84
C LYS A 111 10.37 -1.85 16.55
N ASP A 112 10.08 -1.27 17.71
CA ASP A 112 8.88 -1.61 18.48
C ASP A 112 7.59 -1.19 17.75
N GLU A 113 7.60 -0.02 17.12
CA GLU A 113 6.45 0.56 16.44
C GLU A 113 6.59 0.50 14.90
N PRO A 114 5.49 0.20 14.17
CA PRO A 114 5.47 0.26 12.73
C PRO A 114 5.60 1.70 12.22
N VAL A 115 6.30 1.88 11.10
CA VAL A 115 6.19 3.10 10.31
C VAL A 115 4.87 3.05 9.55
N VAL A 116 3.99 4.02 9.79
CA VAL A 116 2.66 4.10 9.19
C VAL A 116 2.57 5.33 8.30
N LYS A 117 2.14 5.15 7.05
CA LYS A 117 1.86 6.23 6.10
C LYS A 117 0.54 6.02 5.38
N ASP A 118 -0.22 7.10 5.24
CA ASP A 118 -1.50 7.13 4.55
C ASP A 118 -1.39 7.93 3.25
N TYR A 119 -1.94 7.39 2.17
CA TYR A 119 -1.95 8.01 0.85
C TYR A 119 -3.39 8.12 0.34
N GLU A 120 -3.83 9.33 0.00
CA GLU A 120 -5.17 9.54 -0.57
C GLU A 120 -5.26 8.90 -1.97
N LEU A 121 -6.33 8.14 -2.23
CA LEU A 121 -6.54 7.52 -3.53
C LEU A 121 -7.11 8.53 -4.54
N PRO A 122 -6.72 8.45 -5.83
CA PRO A 122 -7.16 9.39 -6.86
C PRO A 122 -8.55 9.07 -7.43
N PHE A 123 -9.42 8.42 -6.64
CA PHE A 123 -10.77 8.01 -7.03
C PHE A 123 -11.69 7.89 -5.81
N SER A 124 -13.00 7.95 -6.06
CA SER A 124 -14.10 7.86 -5.08
C SER A 124 -15.27 7.07 -5.67
N PHE A 125 -16.23 6.67 -4.82
CA PHE A 125 -17.42 5.89 -5.19
C PHE A 125 -18.69 6.45 -4.53
#